data_AF-H6N053-F1
#
_entry.id   AF-H6N053-F1
#
_cell.length_a   1.000
_cell.length_b   1.000
_cell.length_c   1.000
_cell.angle_alpha   90.00
_cell.angle_beta   90.00
_cell.angle_gamma   90.00
#
_symmetry.space_group_name_H-M   'P 1'
#
loop_
_entity.id
_entity.type
_entity.pdbx_description
1 polymer ?
#
loop_
_entity_poly.entity_id
_entity_poly.type
_entity_poly.pdbx_seq_one_letter_code
_entity_poly.pdbx_strand_id
1 'polypeptide(L)'
;MSSVIHRKGQRESKVAAVDDIDNQSAFVIPPGTVESDEPAEPNAKVAFSGRNVEIPEHYRIFVGDKLARLERYDPTIFRFDVELNHERNRRQSKVCQQVELTAMGKGPVVRAQACGENFYSALESALDKIESRLRRVKDRRKVHYGNRRPLSVAEATEVGAPRLRDNQLSVDAGPSPEDAEQSADQQWDDGVAERTPGQVVRVKEHPAVPMTVDDALYEMELVGHDFFLFHDKETDKPSVVYRRHAFDYGLIRLA
;
A
#
# COMPACT_ATOMS: atom_id res chain seq x y z
N MET A 1 94.94 18.10 4.24
CA MET A 1 94.41 17.49 3.00
C MET A 1 93.51 16.34 3.47
N SER A 2 92.19 16.27 3.28
CA SER A 2 91.24 17.01 2.47
C SER A 2 89.92 17.14 3.24
N SER A 3 89.27 18.26 2.96
CA SER A 3 87.89 18.62 3.33
C SER A 3 86.86 17.74 2.59
N VAL A 4 85.61 17.70 3.07
CA VAL A 4 84.43 18.22 2.34
C VAL A 4 83.12 17.52 2.74
N ILE A 5 82.32 18.25 3.52
CA ILE A 5 80.89 18.58 3.35
C ILE A 5 79.82 17.47 3.46
N HIS A 6 79.02 17.60 4.53
CA HIS A 6 77.67 17.05 4.68
C HIS A 6 76.72 17.56 3.58
N ARG A 7 76.03 16.67 2.87
CA ARG A 7 74.86 17.00 2.05
C ARG A 7 73.58 16.47 2.66
N LYS A 8 72.76 17.41 3.15
CA LYS A 8 71.35 17.25 3.46
C LYS A 8 70.59 17.37 2.13
N GLY A 9 70.12 16.26 1.57
CA GLY A 9 69.32 16.22 0.36
C GLY A 9 67.84 16.06 0.69
N GLN A 10 67.03 17.01 0.23
CA GLN A 10 65.58 17.10 0.37
C GLN A 10 64.86 15.84 -0.12
N ARG A 11 63.83 15.41 0.63
CA ARG A 11 62.77 14.54 0.09
C ARG A 11 61.80 15.42 -0.68
N GLU A 12 61.82 15.34 -2.00
CA GLU A 12 60.73 15.82 -2.83
C GLU A 12 59.57 14.81 -2.75
N SER A 13 58.40 15.28 -2.30
CA SER A 13 57.16 14.53 -2.39
C SER A 13 56.67 14.55 -3.84
N LYS A 14 56.73 13.40 -4.52
CA LYS A 14 56.09 13.20 -5.82
C LYS A 14 54.57 13.23 -5.61
N VAL A 15 53.97 14.39 -5.83
CA VAL A 15 52.50 14.54 -5.95
C VAL A 15 52.10 13.88 -7.26
N ALA A 16 51.40 12.75 -7.17
CA ALA A 16 50.76 12.14 -8.33
C ALA A 16 49.59 13.03 -8.75
N ALA A 17 49.66 13.54 -9.98
CA ALA A 17 48.51 14.12 -10.66
C ALA A 17 47.43 13.03 -10.79
N VAL A 18 46.22 13.32 -10.33
CA VAL A 18 45.04 12.53 -10.64
C VAL A 18 44.61 13.00 -12.02
N ASP A 19 44.88 12.19 -13.03
CA ASP A 19 44.40 12.42 -14.39
C ASP A 19 42.87 12.41 -14.39
N ASP A 20 42.29 13.48 -14.93
CA ASP A 20 40.87 13.60 -15.26
C ASP A 20 40.49 12.50 -16.25
N ILE A 21 39.92 11.40 -15.73
CA ILE A 21 39.37 10.33 -16.55
C ILE A 21 38.01 10.80 -17.07
N ASP A 22 38.03 11.24 -18.33
CA ASP A 22 36.96 11.26 -19.33
C ASP A 22 35.51 11.16 -18.81
N ASN A 23 34.92 12.34 -18.60
CA ASN A 23 33.48 12.57 -18.51
C ASN A 23 32.77 12.45 -19.89
N GLN A 24 33.23 11.53 -20.75
CA GLN A 24 32.74 11.37 -22.14
C GLN A 24 31.93 10.09 -22.38
N SER A 25 31.63 9.32 -21.33
CA SER A 25 30.54 8.33 -21.37
C SER A 25 29.32 8.84 -20.61
N ALA A 26 29.01 10.13 -20.78
CA ALA A 26 27.75 10.71 -20.34
C ALA A 26 26.61 10.04 -21.11
N PHE A 27 25.78 9.30 -20.38
CA PHE A 27 24.50 8.79 -20.81
C PHE A 27 23.74 9.94 -21.50
N VAL A 28 23.56 9.87 -22.83
CA VAL A 28 22.90 10.93 -23.60
C VAL A 28 21.45 10.98 -23.13
N ILE A 29 21.15 12.00 -22.33
CA ILE A 29 19.80 12.26 -21.84
C ILE A 29 18.91 12.50 -23.07
N PRO A 30 17.78 11.79 -23.21
CA PRO A 30 16.92 11.94 -24.38
C PRO A 30 16.38 13.37 -24.46
N PRO A 31 16.30 13.95 -25.67
CA PRO A 31 15.81 15.31 -25.86
C PRO A 31 14.36 15.42 -25.38
N GLY A 32 14.11 16.34 -24.43
CA GLY A 32 12.82 16.50 -23.76
C GLY A 32 12.81 16.15 -22.27
N THR A 33 13.95 15.68 -21.73
CA THR A 33 14.11 15.56 -20.26
C THR A 33 14.29 16.97 -19.69
N VAL A 34 13.24 17.48 -19.07
CA VAL A 34 13.33 18.68 -18.25
C VAL A 34 14.02 18.26 -16.96
N GLU A 35 15.33 18.51 -16.85
CA GLU A 35 15.95 18.61 -15.52
C GLU A 35 15.35 19.87 -14.88
N SER A 36 14.24 19.69 -14.17
CA SER A 36 13.76 20.73 -13.26
C SER A 36 14.69 20.73 -12.05
N ASP A 37 15.78 21.51 -12.16
CA ASP A 37 16.75 21.81 -11.08
C ASP A 37 16.14 22.60 -9.91
N GLU A 38 14.84 22.91 -9.99
CA GLU A 38 14.12 23.45 -8.85
C GLU A 38 13.66 22.28 -7.96
N PRO A 39 14.12 22.21 -6.68
CA PRO A 39 13.64 21.20 -5.75
C PRO A 39 12.12 21.30 -5.71
N ALA A 40 11.44 20.16 -5.87
CA ALA A 40 9.99 20.13 -5.85
C ALA A 40 9.53 20.44 -4.43
N GLU A 41 9.34 21.71 -4.11
CA GLU A 41 8.88 22.11 -2.79
C GLU A 41 7.46 21.56 -2.59
N PRO A 42 7.24 20.73 -1.56
CA PRO A 42 5.89 20.26 -1.25
C PRO A 42 5.01 21.45 -0.86
N ASN A 43 3.79 21.50 -1.37
CA ASN A 43 2.81 22.50 -0.93
C ASN A 43 2.44 22.33 0.54
N ALA A 44 2.58 21.11 1.07
CA ALA A 44 2.34 20.78 2.46
C ALA A 44 3.51 21.21 3.35
N LYS A 45 3.18 21.79 4.51
CA LYS A 45 4.19 22.17 5.51
C LYS A 45 4.88 20.92 6.08
N VAL A 46 6.19 20.83 5.93
CA VAL A 46 6.98 19.73 6.50
C VAL A 46 7.61 20.16 7.83
N ALA A 47 7.37 19.40 8.88
CA ALA A 47 7.99 19.57 10.18
C ALA A 47 8.93 18.40 10.47
N PHE A 48 10.17 18.71 10.85
CA PHE A 48 11.20 17.72 11.17
C PHE A 48 11.44 17.69 12.69
N SER A 49 11.40 16.49 13.27
CA SER A 49 11.73 16.22 14.67
C SER A 49 12.77 15.11 14.76
N GLY A 50 13.79 15.29 15.60
CA GLY A 50 14.84 14.29 15.81
C GLY A 50 14.91 13.90 17.28
N ARG A 51 14.75 12.60 17.58
CA ARG A 51 15.06 12.00 18.88
C ARG A 51 16.45 11.38 18.81
N ASN A 52 17.39 11.95 19.57
CA ASN A 52 18.79 11.51 19.64
C ASN A 52 19.53 11.53 18.28
N VAL A 53 19.09 12.40 17.35
CA VAL A 53 19.68 12.55 16.01
C VAL A 53 19.65 14.01 15.60
N GLU A 54 20.78 14.51 15.11
CA GLU A 54 20.85 15.78 14.39
C GLU A 54 20.47 15.54 12.93
N ILE A 55 19.54 16.34 12.41
CA ILE A 55 19.03 16.20 11.04
C ILE A 55 19.91 17.05 10.11
N PRO A 56 20.69 16.43 9.21
CA PRO A 56 21.49 17.16 8.24
C PRO A 56 20.61 17.84 7.18
N GLU A 57 21.12 18.90 6.56
CA GLU A 57 20.37 19.66 5.55
C GLU A 57 20.08 18.85 4.29
N HIS A 58 21.05 18.06 3.81
CA HIS A 58 20.84 17.19 2.66
C HIS A 58 19.71 16.17 2.88
N TYR A 59 19.46 15.79 4.14
CA TYR A 59 18.36 14.89 4.47
C TYR A 59 17.01 15.61 4.38
N ARG A 60 16.95 16.89 4.75
CA ARG A 60 15.72 17.70 4.60
C ARG A 60 15.33 17.84 3.13
N ILE A 61 16.29 18.17 2.28
CA ILE A 61 16.09 18.29 0.83
C ILE A 61 15.59 16.96 0.27
N PHE A 62 16.30 15.85 0.58
CA PHE A 62 15.92 14.52 0.12
C PHE A 62 14.50 14.10 0.55
N VAL A 63 14.13 14.38 1.80
CA VAL A 63 12.77 14.09 2.30
C VAL A 63 11.74 14.98 1.60
N GLY A 64 12.04 16.26 1.37
CA GLY A 64 11.17 17.19 0.64
C GLY A 64 10.79 16.66 -0.73
N ASP A 65 11.78 16.29 -1.54
CA ASP A 65 11.58 15.73 -2.90
C ASP A 65 10.73 14.46 -2.89
N LYS A 66 10.92 13.61 -1.86
CA LYS A 66 10.16 12.36 -1.72
C LYS A 66 8.74 12.59 -1.24
N LEU A 67 8.51 13.54 -0.33
CA LEU A 67 7.17 13.91 0.13
C LEU A 67 6.37 14.60 -0.98
N ALA A 68 7.00 15.37 -1.86
CA ALA A 68 6.35 15.94 -3.04
C ALA A 68 5.72 14.86 -3.95
N ARG A 69 6.32 13.67 -4.03
CA ARG A 69 5.73 12.53 -4.75
C ARG A 69 4.43 12.03 -4.12
N LEU A 70 4.29 12.13 -2.79
CA LEU A 70 3.08 11.70 -2.08
C LEU A 70 1.91 12.67 -2.28
N GLU A 71 2.17 13.96 -2.49
CA GLU A 71 1.12 14.96 -2.78
C GLU A 71 0.31 14.64 -4.04
N ARG A 72 0.92 13.94 -5.01
CA ARG A 72 0.22 13.48 -6.23
C ARG A 72 -0.98 12.56 -5.91
N TYR A 73 -0.92 11.82 -4.81
CA TYR A 73 -1.98 10.87 -4.44
C TYR A 73 -3.16 11.56 -3.76
N ASP A 74 -2.88 12.41 -2.77
CA ASP A 74 -3.89 13.20 -2.05
C ASP A 74 -3.44 14.68 -1.94
N PRO A 75 -3.98 15.58 -2.79
CA PRO A 75 -3.66 17.00 -2.74
C PRO A 75 -4.27 17.72 -1.52
N THR A 76 -5.03 17.01 -0.68
CA THR A 76 -5.69 17.57 0.50
C THR A 76 -4.83 17.53 1.76
N ILE A 77 -3.61 16.99 1.66
CA ILE A 77 -2.65 16.94 2.76
C ILE A 77 -2.03 18.34 2.91
N PHE A 78 -2.04 18.88 4.13
CA PHE A 78 -1.51 20.22 4.40
C PHE A 78 -0.28 20.19 5.32
N ARG A 79 -0.02 19.07 5.99
CA ARG A 79 1.12 18.94 6.91
C ARG A 79 1.68 17.53 6.98
N PHE A 80 3.01 17.43 6.94
CA PHE A 80 3.76 16.22 7.20
C PHE A 80 4.65 16.42 8.43
N ASP A 81 4.51 15.55 9.42
CA ASP A 81 5.44 15.47 10.56
C ASP A 81 6.36 14.27 10.35
N VAL A 82 7.67 14.52 10.32
CA VAL A 82 8.73 13.52 10.14
C VAL A 82 9.54 13.44 11.43
N GLU A 83 9.48 12.30 12.10
CA GLU A 83 10.21 12.06 13.34
C GLU A 83 11.26 10.95 13.12
N LEU A 84 12.53 11.30 13.35
CA LEU A 84 13.64 10.36 13.29
C LEU A 84 14.01 9.93 14.70
N ASN A 85 14.21 8.63 14.90
CA ASN A 85 14.69 8.07 16.15
C ASN A 85 15.92 7.20 15.91
N HIS A 86 16.97 7.42 16.70
CA HIS A 86 18.14 6.55 16.75
C HIS A 86 18.30 5.92 18.12
N GLU A 87 18.12 4.61 18.16
CA GLU A 87 18.34 3.78 19.33
C GLU A 87 19.80 3.29 19.35
N ARG A 88 20.56 3.66 20.38
CA ARG A 88 21.99 3.32 20.53
C ARG A 88 22.23 1.87 20.98
N ASN A 89 21.18 1.09 21.20
CA ASN A 89 21.28 -0.25 21.81
C ASN A 89 21.80 -1.30 20.81
N ARG A 90 22.98 -1.88 21.09
CA ARG A 90 23.66 -2.85 20.22
C ARG A 90 22.85 -4.12 19.95
N ARG A 91 21.93 -4.51 20.84
CA ARG A 91 21.05 -5.68 20.67
C ARG A 91 19.95 -5.46 19.63
N GLN A 92 19.61 -4.20 19.35
CA GLN A 92 18.55 -3.81 18.42
C GLN A 92 19.14 -3.19 17.16
N SER A 93 20.32 -3.63 16.72
CA SER A 93 21.00 -3.07 15.54
C SER A 93 20.17 -3.12 14.26
N LYS A 94 19.21 -4.05 14.15
CA LYS A 94 18.27 -4.13 13.01
C LYS A 94 17.13 -3.11 13.06
N VAL A 95 16.90 -2.51 14.22
CA VAL A 95 15.79 -1.57 14.52
C VAL A 95 16.34 -0.24 15.05
N CYS A 96 17.65 -0.02 14.94
CA CYS A 96 18.32 1.11 15.58
C CYS A 96 17.89 2.43 14.94
N GLN A 97 17.58 2.44 13.65
CA GLN A 97 17.10 3.62 12.94
C GLN A 97 15.63 3.43 12.61
N GLN A 98 14.81 4.32 13.16
CA GLN A 98 13.38 4.32 12.98
C GLN A 98 12.92 5.69 12.51
N VAL A 99 12.01 5.69 11.53
CA VAL A 99 11.35 6.89 11.04
C VAL A 99 9.84 6.73 11.24
N GLU A 100 9.23 7.73 11.87
CA GLU A 100 7.78 7.87 11.99
C GLU A 100 7.33 9.05 11.12
N LEU A 101 6.47 8.75 10.15
CA LEU A 101 5.87 9.72 9.25
C LEU A 101 4.39 9.85 9.57
N THR A 102 3.92 11.07 9.82
CA THR A 102 2.51 11.39 10.00
C THR A 102 2.06 12.41 8.96
N ALA A 103 1.12 12.01 8.11
CA ALA A 103 0.47 12.87 7.13
C ALA A 103 -0.90 13.32 7.66
N MET A 104 -1.10 14.64 7.71
CA MET A 104 -2.36 15.28 8.12
C MET A 104 -2.99 16.00 6.93
N GLY A 105 -4.23 15.62 6.63
CA GLY A 105 -5.06 16.27 5.61
C GLY A 105 -6.48 16.50 6.12
N LYS A 106 -7.38 16.92 5.23
CA LYS A 106 -8.82 17.11 5.53
C LYS A 106 -9.60 15.80 5.74
N GLY A 107 -8.94 14.75 6.19
CA GLY A 107 -9.50 13.41 6.34
C GLY A 107 -8.83 12.62 7.46
N PRO A 108 -8.93 11.28 7.46
CA PRO A 108 -8.29 10.47 8.49
C PRO A 108 -6.78 10.66 8.47
N VAL A 109 -6.19 10.77 9.66
CA VAL A 109 -4.74 10.93 9.82
C VAL A 109 -4.05 9.63 9.43
N VAL A 110 -3.05 9.72 8.56
CA VAL A 110 -2.27 8.56 8.10
C VAL A 110 -0.89 8.61 8.72
N ARG A 111 -0.58 7.62 9.54
CA ARG A 111 0.73 7.45 10.17
C ARG A 111 1.41 6.20 9.62
N ALA A 112 2.72 6.22 9.47
CA ALA A 112 3.51 5.02 9.23
C ALA A 112 4.81 5.06 10.02
N GLN A 113 5.22 3.91 10.54
CA GLN A 113 6.49 3.70 11.19
C GLN A 113 7.26 2.64 10.40
N ALA A 114 8.54 2.88 10.18
CA ALA A 114 9.43 1.89 9.62
C ALA A 114 10.80 1.97 10.27
N CYS A 115 11.47 0.83 10.28
CA CYS A 115 12.81 0.67 10.78
C CYS A 115 13.69 0.15 9.65
N GLY A 116 14.97 0.50 9.67
CA GLY A 116 15.91 0.07 8.66
C GLY A 116 17.34 0.09 9.18
N GLU A 117 18.26 -0.34 8.33
CA GLU A 117 19.70 -0.30 8.62
C GLU A 117 20.21 1.15 8.64
N ASN A 118 19.64 1.99 7.77
CA ASN A 118 19.94 3.43 7.61
C ASN A 118 18.65 4.27 7.53
N PHE A 119 18.73 5.57 7.82
CA PHE A 119 17.58 6.51 7.79
C PHE A 119 16.99 6.63 6.40
N TYR A 120 17.80 6.46 5.36
CA TYR A 120 17.35 6.43 3.97
C TYR A 120 16.46 5.21 3.70
N SER A 121 16.90 4.01 4.08
CA SER A 121 16.16 2.77 3.92
C SER A 121 14.88 2.74 4.78
N ALA A 122 14.98 3.27 6.00
CA ALA A 122 13.83 3.43 6.89
C ALA A 122 12.79 4.41 6.31
N LEU A 123 13.24 5.53 5.72
CA LEU A 123 12.36 6.49 5.06
C LEU A 123 11.65 5.85 3.86
N GLU A 124 12.38 5.17 2.98
CA GLU A 124 11.79 4.50 1.81
C GLU A 124 10.72 3.47 2.22
N SER A 125 11.04 2.64 3.21
CA SER A 125 10.08 1.69 3.78
C SER A 125 8.86 2.37 4.43
N ALA A 126 9.02 3.57 4.99
CA ALA A 126 7.91 4.36 5.55
C ALA A 126 7.06 5.00 4.44
N LEU A 127 7.69 5.47 3.36
CA LEU A 127 7.04 6.05 2.18
C LEU A 127 6.14 5.01 1.50
N ASP A 128 6.63 3.80 1.26
CA ASP A 128 5.85 2.71 0.65
C ASP A 128 4.59 2.38 1.47
N LYS A 129 4.72 2.39 2.80
CA LYS A 129 3.60 2.19 3.72
C LYS A 129 2.60 3.33 3.67
N ILE A 130 3.06 4.59 3.60
CA ILE A 130 2.16 5.75 3.47
C ILE A 130 1.47 5.75 2.12
N GLU A 131 2.20 5.51 1.02
CA GLU A 131 1.64 5.45 -0.33
C GLU A 131 0.50 4.43 -0.41
N SER A 132 0.75 3.21 0.08
CA SER A 132 -0.27 2.15 0.12
C SER A 132 -1.49 2.55 0.94
N ARG A 133 -1.30 3.26 2.06
CA ARG A 133 -2.41 3.75 2.90
C ARG A 133 -3.18 4.88 2.21
N LEU A 134 -2.51 5.85 1.61
CA LEU A 134 -3.13 6.95 0.88
C LEU A 134 -3.92 6.46 -0.32
N ARG A 135 -3.38 5.49 -1.07
CA ARG A 135 -4.09 4.82 -2.18
C ARG A 135 -5.40 4.18 -1.70
N ARG A 136 -5.35 3.36 -0.64
CA ARG A 136 -6.55 2.73 -0.05
C ARG A 136 -7.58 3.75 0.45
N VAL A 137 -7.13 4.87 1.03
CA VAL A 137 -8.05 5.94 1.48
C VAL A 137 -8.70 6.63 0.30
N LYS A 138 -7.94 6.93 -0.76
CA LYS A 138 -8.46 7.52 -2.00
C LYS A 138 -9.46 6.59 -2.68
N ASP A 139 -9.13 5.31 -2.80
CA ASP A 139 -10.00 4.30 -3.39
C ASP A 139 -11.30 4.19 -2.59
N ARG A 140 -11.23 4.14 -1.25
CA ARG A 140 -12.40 4.14 -0.38
C ARG A 140 -13.29 5.39 -0.56
N ARG A 141 -12.70 6.58 -0.79
CA ARG A 141 -13.47 7.81 -1.07
C ARG A 141 -14.13 7.78 -2.45
N LYS A 142 -13.54 7.08 -3.42
CA LYS A 142 -14.09 6.90 -4.77
C LYS A 142 -15.25 5.90 -4.80
N VAL A 143 -15.27 4.93 -3.88
CA VAL A 143 -16.38 3.99 -3.76
C VAL A 143 -17.62 4.72 -3.25
N HIS A 144 -18.52 5.04 -4.16
CA HIS A 144 -19.85 5.53 -3.83
C HIS A 144 -20.69 4.37 -3.31
N TYR A 145 -21.12 4.43 -2.05
CA TYR A 145 -22.14 3.53 -1.52
C TYR A 145 -23.48 3.78 -2.22
N GLY A 146 -24.20 2.71 -2.58
CA GLY A 146 -25.56 2.76 -3.14
C GLY A 146 -25.65 2.72 -4.68
N ASN A 147 -26.81 3.14 -5.22
CA ASN A 147 -27.21 3.03 -6.63
C ASN A 147 -26.42 3.93 -7.62
N ARG A 148 -25.24 4.43 -7.24
CA ARG A 148 -24.32 5.23 -8.07
C ARG A 148 -22.95 4.55 -8.20
N ARG A 149 -22.90 3.22 -8.18
CA ARG A 149 -21.75 2.49 -8.71
C ARG A 149 -21.67 2.74 -10.22
N PRO A 150 -20.50 3.10 -10.79
CA PRO A 150 -20.36 3.03 -12.24
C PRO A 150 -20.60 1.58 -12.68
N LEU A 151 -21.31 1.39 -13.80
CA LEU A 151 -21.53 0.08 -14.42
C LEU A 151 -20.18 -0.65 -14.51
N SER A 152 -20.12 -1.87 -13.98
CA SER A 152 -18.90 -2.66 -14.07
C SER A 152 -18.63 -3.01 -15.54
N VAL A 153 -17.37 -3.26 -15.91
CA VAL A 153 -17.03 -3.65 -17.29
C VAL A 153 -17.80 -4.89 -17.72
N ALA A 154 -17.97 -5.86 -16.81
CA ALA A 154 -18.77 -7.06 -17.01
C ALA A 154 -20.25 -6.75 -17.26
N GLU A 155 -20.85 -5.89 -16.43
CA GLU A 155 -22.26 -5.46 -16.57
C GLU A 155 -22.47 -4.61 -17.84
N ALA A 156 -21.48 -3.83 -18.27
CA ALA A 156 -21.52 -3.07 -19.53
C ALA A 156 -21.43 -3.99 -20.77
N THR A 157 -20.64 -5.07 -20.71
CA THR A 157 -20.61 -6.09 -21.77
C THR A 157 -21.90 -6.92 -21.83
N GLU A 158 -22.60 -7.11 -20.72
CA GLU A 158 -23.89 -7.82 -20.69
C GLU A 158 -25.06 -6.96 -21.21
N VAL A 159 -25.04 -5.65 -20.95
CA VAL A 159 -26.18 -4.76 -21.22
C VAL A 159 -26.15 -4.11 -22.62
N GLY A 160 -25.02 -4.05 -23.33
CA GLY A 160 -25.00 -3.28 -24.57
C GLY A 160 -23.79 -3.36 -25.49
N ALA A 161 -22.99 -4.43 -25.48
CA ALA A 161 -22.12 -4.68 -26.62
C ALA A 161 -23.01 -5.11 -27.82
N PRO A 162 -23.03 -4.39 -28.94
CA PRO A 162 -23.62 -4.97 -30.15
C PRO A 162 -22.81 -6.23 -30.43
N ARG A 163 -23.48 -7.39 -30.50
CA ARG A 163 -22.87 -8.57 -31.09
C ARG A 163 -22.35 -8.13 -32.45
N LEU A 164 -21.03 -8.01 -32.57
CA LEU A 164 -20.42 -7.80 -33.87
C LEU A 164 -20.94 -8.94 -34.72
N ARG A 165 -21.74 -8.57 -35.73
CA ARG A 165 -22.30 -9.51 -36.67
C ARG A 165 -21.14 -10.32 -37.23
N ASP A 166 -21.28 -11.63 -37.17
CA ASP A 166 -20.45 -12.58 -37.89
C ASP A 166 -20.42 -12.21 -39.38
N ASN A 167 -19.41 -11.44 -39.82
CA ASN A 167 -18.78 -11.55 -41.14
C ASN A 167 -17.67 -10.51 -41.34
N GLN A 168 -16.44 -10.82 -40.90
CA GLN A 168 -15.20 -10.56 -41.62
C GLN A 168 -14.01 -11.01 -40.75
N LEU A 169 -13.66 -12.29 -40.84
CA LEU A 169 -12.29 -12.75 -41.03
C LEU A 169 -12.36 -14.24 -41.37
N SER A 170 -12.43 -14.54 -42.65
CA SER A 170 -12.15 -15.87 -43.18
C SER A 170 -10.67 -16.19 -42.94
N VAL A 171 -10.37 -17.12 -42.04
CA VAL A 171 -9.19 -17.97 -42.17
C VAL A 171 -9.62 -19.41 -41.89
N ASP A 172 -9.58 -20.15 -42.99
CA ASP A 172 -9.77 -21.57 -43.18
C ASP A 172 -8.93 -22.42 -42.22
N ALA A 173 -9.59 -23.32 -41.47
CA ALA A 173 -9.06 -24.63 -41.03
C ALA A 173 -10.14 -25.37 -40.23
N GLY A 174 -10.78 -26.38 -40.86
CA GLY A 174 -11.60 -27.38 -40.15
C GLY A 174 -10.78 -28.27 -39.19
N PRO A 175 -11.41 -29.11 -38.35
CA PRO A 175 -12.27 -30.19 -38.86
C PRO A 175 -13.60 -30.38 -38.12
N SER A 176 -14.42 -31.26 -38.72
CA SER A 176 -15.84 -31.58 -38.46
C SER A 176 -16.21 -32.03 -37.04
N PRO A 177 -17.50 -31.91 -36.65
CA PRO A 177 -18.02 -32.31 -35.35
C PRO A 177 -18.73 -33.66 -35.44
N GLU A 178 -18.04 -34.75 -35.11
CA GLU A 178 -18.67 -36.03 -34.80
C GLU A 178 -17.89 -36.65 -33.66
N ASP A 179 -18.31 -36.35 -32.43
CA ASP A 179 -18.36 -37.28 -31.29
C ASP A 179 -18.94 -36.53 -30.10
N ALA A 180 -20.23 -36.79 -29.88
CA ALA A 180 -20.92 -36.40 -28.69
C ALA A 180 -20.53 -37.37 -27.55
N GLU A 181 -20.48 -36.80 -26.34
CA GLU A 181 -20.77 -37.45 -25.06
C GLU A 181 -19.63 -37.95 -24.15
N GLN A 182 -19.61 -37.32 -22.97
CA GLN A 182 -19.36 -37.86 -21.62
C GLN A 182 -17.94 -37.86 -21.05
N SER A 183 -17.66 -36.80 -20.28
CA SER A 183 -17.18 -36.84 -18.88
C SER A 183 -17.13 -35.39 -18.38
N ALA A 184 -18.06 -34.89 -17.58
CA ALA A 184 -18.23 -35.16 -16.15
C ALA A 184 -16.96 -34.90 -15.31
N ASP A 185 -16.24 -33.81 -15.58
CA ASP A 185 -15.38 -33.21 -14.56
C ASP A 185 -16.09 -31.99 -13.96
N GLN A 186 -16.60 -32.20 -12.75
CA GLN A 186 -16.99 -31.13 -11.83
C GLN A 186 -15.75 -30.33 -11.47
N GLN A 187 -15.40 -29.38 -12.33
CA GLN A 187 -14.47 -28.32 -12.01
C GLN A 187 -15.18 -27.43 -10.98
N TRP A 188 -14.79 -27.58 -9.71
CA TRP A 188 -15.13 -26.59 -8.69
C TRP A 188 -14.39 -25.32 -9.10
N ASP A 189 -15.09 -24.41 -9.77
CA ASP A 189 -14.63 -23.07 -10.03
C ASP A 189 -14.48 -22.38 -8.66
N ASP A 190 -13.27 -22.41 -8.12
CA ASP A 190 -12.93 -21.78 -6.85
C ASP A 190 -12.93 -20.24 -6.96
N GLY A 191 -13.46 -19.67 -8.06
CA GLY A 191 -14.11 -18.36 -8.08
C GLY A 191 -13.29 -17.25 -7.45
N VAL A 192 -11.96 -17.32 -7.55
CA VAL A 192 -11.07 -16.28 -7.05
C VAL A 192 -11.05 -15.16 -8.07
N ALA A 193 -12.21 -14.57 -8.32
CA ALA A 193 -12.32 -13.24 -8.87
C ALA A 193 -11.47 -12.33 -7.99
N GLU A 194 -10.54 -11.60 -8.62
CA GLU A 194 -9.63 -10.67 -7.95
C GLU A 194 -10.39 -9.88 -6.88
N ARG A 195 -10.11 -10.18 -5.61
CA ARG A 195 -10.78 -9.59 -4.45
C ARG A 195 -10.46 -8.10 -4.39
N THR A 196 -11.22 -7.31 -5.12
CA THR A 196 -11.07 -5.86 -5.13
C THR A 196 -11.52 -5.35 -3.74
N PRO A 197 -10.69 -4.58 -3.02
CA PRO A 197 -11.03 -4.16 -1.67
C PRO A 197 -12.30 -3.30 -1.67
N GLY A 198 -13.34 -3.75 -0.96
CA GLY A 198 -14.60 -3.02 -0.78
C GLY A 198 -15.85 -3.64 -1.41
N GLN A 199 -15.75 -4.78 -2.10
CA GLN A 199 -16.93 -5.48 -2.61
C GLN A 199 -17.69 -6.16 -1.46
N VAL A 200 -18.98 -5.86 -1.30
CA VAL A 200 -19.88 -6.68 -0.47
C VAL A 200 -20.14 -7.96 -1.26
N VAL A 201 -19.40 -9.02 -0.90
CA VAL A 201 -19.40 -10.30 -1.63
C VAL A 201 -20.72 -11.06 -1.46
N ARG A 202 -21.46 -10.80 -0.37
CA ARG A 202 -22.70 -11.51 -0.06
C ARG A 202 -23.60 -10.64 0.82
N VAL A 203 -24.86 -10.52 0.42
CA VAL A 203 -25.94 -9.93 1.23
C VAL A 203 -26.83 -11.08 1.68
N LYS A 204 -27.02 -11.22 3.00
CA LYS A 204 -28.00 -12.15 3.58
C LYS A 204 -29.03 -11.35 4.33
N GLU A 205 -30.27 -11.40 3.86
CA GLU A 205 -31.42 -10.89 4.60
C GLU A 205 -31.92 -12.02 5.51
N HIS A 206 -31.92 -11.76 6.82
CA HIS A 206 -32.42 -12.69 7.81
C HIS A 206 -33.78 -12.20 8.32
N PRO A 207 -34.82 -13.05 8.36
CA PRO A 207 -36.12 -12.68 8.89
C PRO A 207 -35.98 -12.38 10.39
N ALA A 208 -36.50 -11.21 10.83
CA ALA A 208 -36.41 -10.74 12.20
C ALA A 208 -37.47 -11.38 13.11
N VAL A 209 -37.53 -12.71 13.14
CA VAL A 209 -38.40 -13.43 14.09
C VAL A 209 -37.80 -13.30 15.49
N PRO A 210 -38.54 -12.80 16.49
CA PRO A 210 -38.04 -12.71 17.86
C PRO A 210 -37.71 -14.10 18.40
N MET A 211 -36.46 -14.32 18.78
CA MET A 211 -35.96 -15.58 19.34
C MET A 211 -35.07 -15.32 20.56
N THR A 212 -34.84 -16.34 21.38
CA THR A 212 -33.95 -16.22 22.54
C THR A 212 -32.49 -16.36 22.13
N VAL A 213 -31.56 -16.00 23.03
CA VAL A 213 -30.11 -16.15 22.77
C VAL A 213 -29.74 -17.61 22.54
N ASP A 214 -30.34 -18.53 23.30
CA ASP A 214 -30.07 -19.97 23.20
C ASP A 214 -30.59 -20.55 21.87
N ASP A 215 -31.77 -20.09 21.41
CA ASP A 215 -32.30 -20.47 20.10
C ASP A 215 -31.38 -19.99 18.97
N ALA A 216 -30.86 -18.76 19.08
CA ALA A 216 -29.93 -18.20 18.11
C ALA A 216 -28.58 -18.95 18.08
N LEU A 217 -28.10 -19.43 19.23
CA LEU A 217 -26.93 -20.30 19.33
C LEU A 217 -27.16 -21.64 18.63
N TYR A 218 -28.32 -22.26 18.87
CA TYR A 218 -28.69 -23.53 18.25
C TYR A 218 -28.73 -23.42 16.72
N GLU A 219 -29.36 -22.37 16.19
CA GLU A 219 -29.41 -22.11 14.74
C GLU A 219 -28.02 -21.78 14.17
N MET A 220 -27.19 -21.05 14.90
CA MET A 220 -25.81 -20.77 14.50
C MET A 220 -24.98 -22.06 14.35
N GLU A 221 -25.13 -23.01 15.28
CA GLU A 221 -24.46 -24.31 15.24
C GLU A 221 -25.00 -25.20 14.11
N LEU A 222 -26.32 -25.20 13.91
CA LEU A 222 -26.98 -25.99 12.87
C LEU A 222 -26.58 -25.53 11.46
N VAL A 223 -26.52 -24.22 11.24
CA VAL A 223 -26.13 -23.63 9.95
C VAL A 223 -24.60 -23.62 9.79
N GLY A 224 -23.84 -23.75 10.87
CA GLY A 224 -22.38 -23.79 10.84
C GLY A 224 -21.76 -22.44 10.45
N HIS A 225 -22.34 -21.32 10.88
CA HIS A 225 -21.81 -19.98 10.63
C HIS A 225 -21.09 -19.41 11.86
N ASP A 226 -20.09 -18.56 11.62
CA ASP A 226 -19.29 -17.94 12.70
C ASP A 226 -20.07 -16.88 13.50
N PHE A 227 -21.14 -16.34 12.91
CA PHE A 227 -22.02 -15.37 13.55
C PHE A 227 -23.47 -15.53 13.09
N PHE A 228 -24.41 -15.14 13.94
CA PHE A 228 -25.84 -15.19 13.68
C PHE A 228 -26.51 -13.90 14.16
N LEU A 229 -27.23 -13.22 13.27
CA LEU A 229 -27.99 -12.00 13.55
C LEU A 229 -29.45 -12.39 13.83
N PHE A 230 -29.96 -11.96 14.98
CA PHE A 230 -31.32 -12.27 15.42
C PHE A 230 -31.96 -11.07 16.14
N HIS A 231 -33.27 -11.16 16.34
CA HIS A 231 -34.01 -10.21 17.16
C HIS A 231 -34.23 -10.82 18.54
N ASP A 232 -33.64 -10.23 19.58
CA ASP A 232 -33.71 -10.76 20.95
C ASP A 232 -35.10 -10.53 21.55
N LYS A 233 -35.77 -11.63 21.91
CA LYS A 233 -37.11 -11.62 22.49
C LYS A 233 -37.17 -10.94 23.86
N GLU A 234 -36.10 -10.99 24.65
CA GLU A 234 -36.09 -10.43 26.01
C GLU A 234 -35.85 -8.92 26.00
N THR A 235 -34.97 -8.47 25.11
CA THR A 235 -34.54 -7.06 25.07
C THR A 235 -35.19 -6.25 23.96
N ASP A 236 -35.96 -6.88 23.07
CA ASP A 236 -36.61 -6.29 21.89
C ASP A 236 -35.60 -5.56 20.98
N LYS A 237 -34.38 -6.11 20.90
CA LYS A 237 -33.24 -5.47 20.23
C LYS A 237 -32.58 -6.40 19.23
N PRO A 238 -32.15 -5.87 18.07
CA PRO A 238 -31.31 -6.61 17.15
C PRO A 238 -29.96 -6.92 17.81
N SER A 239 -29.63 -8.20 17.81
CA SER A 239 -28.48 -8.78 18.51
C SER A 239 -27.74 -9.76 17.61
N VAL A 240 -26.44 -9.91 17.81
CA VAL A 240 -25.57 -10.81 17.05
C VAL A 240 -24.84 -11.73 18.02
N VAL A 241 -24.97 -13.04 17.84
CA VAL A 241 -24.12 -14.04 18.48
C VAL A 241 -22.95 -14.36 17.55
N TYR A 242 -21.75 -14.59 18.10
CA TYR A 242 -20.59 -15.02 17.32
C TYR A 242 -19.67 -15.94 18.13
N ARG A 243 -18.88 -16.76 17.43
CA ARG A 243 -17.92 -17.68 18.03
C ARG A 243 -16.64 -16.95 18.45
N ARG A 244 -16.12 -17.27 19.64
CA ARG A 244 -14.80 -16.86 20.14
C ARG A 244 -13.84 -18.05 20.18
N HIS A 245 -12.58 -17.77 20.47
CA HIS A 245 -11.57 -18.82 20.65
C HIS A 245 -11.94 -19.72 21.83
N ALA A 246 -11.56 -21.01 21.76
CA ALA A 246 -11.77 -22.00 22.83
C ALA A 246 -13.24 -22.35 23.16
N PHE A 247 -14.13 -22.37 22.17
CA PHE A 247 -15.56 -22.72 22.31
C PHE A 247 -16.41 -21.70 23.11
N ASP A 248 -15.87 -20.51 23.34
CA ASP A 248 -16.63 -19.43 23.95
C ASP A 248 -17.57 -18.78 22.92
N TYR A 249 -18.69 -18.24 23.40
CA TYR A 249 -19.65 -17.47 22.61
C TYR A 249 -19.70 -16.02 23.06
N GLY A 250 -19.80 -15.10 22.09
CA GLY A 250 -19.93 -13.66 22.33
C GLY A 250 -21.27 -13.13 21.85
N LEU A 251 -21.78 -12.10 22.53
CA LEU A 251 -23.03 -11.43 22.19
C LEU A 251 -22.78 -9.92 21.98
N ILE A 252 -23.25 -9.37 20.87
CA ILE A 252 -23.23 -7.93 20.55
C ILE A 252 -24.68 -7.48 20.39
N ARG A 253 -25.06 -6.38 21.04
CA ARG A 253 -26.40 -5.79 20.94
C ARG A 253 -26.31 -4.34 20.48
N LEU A 254 -27.28 -3.87 19.71
CA LEU A 254 -27.40 -2.44 19.39
C LEU A 254 -28.09 -1.69 20.55
N ALA A 255 -27.55 -0.53 20.92
CA ALA A 255 -28.00 0.27 22.05
C ALA A 255 -29.25 1.09 21.71
#